data_AF-A0A8S3RDL5-F1
#
_entry.id   AF-A0A8S3RDL5-F1
#
_cell.length_a   1.000
_cell.length_b   1.000
_cell.length_c   1.000
_cell.angle_alpha   90.00
_cell.angle_beta   90.00
_cell.angle_gamma   90.00
#
_symmetry.space_group_name_H-M   'P 1'
#
loop_
_entity.id
_entity.type
_entity.pdbx_description
1 polymer ?
#
loop_
_entity_poly.entity_id
_entity_poly.type
_entity_poly.pdbx_seq_one_letter_code
_entity_poly.pdbx_strand_id
1 'polypeptide(L)'
;MENEKIKKLHVHKRNPQDAFLGNDILINPKDFPDVVLRDILEIHHSDSDNSRLLLQVTTVTGEFQQKDTISIEHSIASSFHLKPYNNVVVKKVDPKAVALDLVELLFKDQYFSRSDFWRLRDSLSNTCAYLNMKLEAYDMRIQDNAIFLKRRKSTNGVINSDTRMSSEMWDFDLYGDLYIEKAVDGFLTDLFAKWKEQNCLHDVTIVLFSRTFYEAQYIEEFPVFMRDCLQVDYMGRFYEDFYR
;
A
#
# COMPACT_ATOMS: atom_id res chain seq x y z
N MET A 1 -28.04 -1.39 13.53
CA MET A 1 -28.01 -2.40 14.61
C MET A 1 -26.74 -3.18 14.42
N GLU A 2 -25.76 -2.94 15.28
CA GLU A 2 -24.40 -3.46 15.17
C GLU A 2 -24.41 -4.96 15.48
N ASN A 3 -24.14 -5.80 14.47
CA ASN A 3 -24.03 -7.25 14.66
C ASN A 3 -22.66 -7.61 15.24
N GLU A 4 -22.39 -7.16 16.46
CA GLU A 4 -21.25 -7.62 17.25
C GLU A 4 -21.54 -9.02 17.78
N LYS A 5 -20.66 -9.97 17.45
CA LYS A 5 -20.78 -11.37 17.87
C LYS A 5 -19.57 -11.75 18.70
N ILE A 6 -19.81 -12.33 19.88
CA ILE A 6 -18.75 -12.86 20.73
C ILE A 6 -18.49 -14.30 20.31
N LYS A 7 -17.22 -14.62 20.00
CA LYS A 7 -16.79 -15.96 19.60
C LYS A 7 -15.51 -16.34 20.33
N LYS A 8 -15.28 -17.65 20.49
CA LYS A 8 -14.00 -18.15 21.02
C LYS A 8 -12.94 -18.13 19.92
N LEU A 9 -11.76 -17.62 20.24
CA LEU A 9 -10.63 -17.60 19.32
C LEU A 9 -9.90 -18.94 19.33
N HIS A 10 -9.90 -19.61 18.19
CA HIS A 10 -8.96 -20.68 17.88
C HIS A 10 -7.84 -20.15 16.99
N VAL A 11 -6.71 -20.83 17.04
CA VAL A 11 -5.54 -20.50 16.24
C VAL A 11 -5.12 -21.72 15.44
N HIS A 12 -4.86 -21.52 14.15
CA HIS A 12 -4.37 -22.58 13.26
C HIS A 12 -3.01 -22.20 12.67
N LYS A 13 -2.30 -23.20 12.15
CA LYS A 13 -1.03 -22.99 11.43
C LYS A 13 -1.31 -22.95 9.94
N ARG A 14 -0.68 -22.01 9.23
CA ARG A 14 -0.77 -21.95 7.78
C ARG A 14 -0.17 -23.21 7.15
N ASN A 15 -0.87 -23.82 6.20
CA ASN A 15 -0.32 -24.90 5.39
C ASN A 15 0.61 -24.29 4.32
N PRO A 16 1.83 -24.81 4.14
CA PRO A 16 2.79 -24.28 3.15
C PRO A 16 2.34 -24.39 1.69
N GLN A 17 1.32 -25.21 1.40
CA GLN A 17 0.79 -25.40 0.03
C GLN A 17 -0.30 -24.39 -0.34
N ASP A 18 -0.86 -23.66 0.63
CA ASP A 18 -1.88 -22.63 0.41
C ASP A 18 -1.20 -21.26 0.24
N ALA A 19 -0.52 -21.09 -0.89
CA ALA A 19 0.40 -19.98 -1.14
C ALA A 19 -0.27 -18.65 -1.52
N PHE A 20 -1.60 -18.51 -1.42
CA PHE A 20 -2.27 -17.31 -1.92
C PHE A 20 -3.49 -16.94 -1.08
N LEU A 21 -3.42 -15.82 -0.34
CA LEU A 21 -4.51 -15.07 0.33
C LEU A 21 -5.62 -15.89 1.02
N GLY A 22 -5.42 -17.19 1.23
CA GLY A 22 -6.43 -18.13 1.67
C GLY A 22 -6.06 -18.56 3.06
N ASN A 23 -7.05 -18.51 3.95
CA ASN A 23 -7.02 -19.09 5.30
C ASN A 23 -6.49 -18.20 6.42
N ASP A 24 -6.26 -16.90 6.23
CA ASP A 24 -5.91 -16.03 7.38
C ASP A 24 -7.00 -16.03 8.46
N ILE A 25 -8.26 -16.16 8.03
CA ILE A 25 -9.43 -16.34 8.89
C ILE A 25 -10.32 -17.48 8.38
N LEU A 26 -10.76 -18.35 9.29
CA LEU A 26 -11.78 -19.36 9.04
C LEU A 26 -12.99 -19.10 9.94
N ILE A 27 -14.14 -18.97 9.31
CA ILE A 27 -15.42 -18.72 9.98
C ILE A 27 -16.43 -19.80 9.63
N ASN A 28 -17.31 -20.13 10.58
CA ASN A 28 -18.44 -20.99 10.31
C ASN A 28 -19.56 -20.18 9.61
N PRO A 29 -19.97 -20.55 8.39
CA PRO A 29 -21.00 -19.80 7.65
C PRO A 29 -22.34 -19.74 8.37
N LYS A 30 -22.66 -20.73 9.21
CA LYS A 30 -23.90 -20.77 10.00
C LYS A 30 -23.91 -19.69 11.09
N ASP A 31 -22.75 -19.34 11.61
CA ASP A 31 -22.61 -18.32 12.65
C ASP A 31 -22.61 -16.91 12.06
N PHE A 32 -22.31 -16.77 10.77
CA PHE A 32 -22.18 -15.52 10.04
C PHE A 32 -22.93 -15.55 8.69
N PRO A 33 -24.28 -15.64 8.68
CA PRO A 33 -25.06 -15.75 7.44
C PRO A 33 -25.01 -14.48 6.57
N ASP A 34 -24.72 -13.32 7.16
CA ASP A 34 -24.69 -12.01 6.49
C ASP A 34 -23.29 -11.66 5.92
N VAL A 35 -22.32 -12.57 6.08
CA VAL A 35 -20.93 -12.38 5.67
C VAL A 35 -20.67 -13.13 4.37
N VAL A 36 -20.20 -12.40 3.37
CA VAL A 36 -19.89 -12.88 2.03
C VAL A 36 -18.38 -12.81 1.81
N LEU A 37 -17.88 -13.52 0.80
CA LEU A 37 -16.50 -13.39 0.35
C LEU A 37 -16.12 -11.91 0.15
N ARG A 38 -14.91 -11.56 0.57
CA ARG A 38 -14.30 -10.22 0.53
C ARG A 38 -14.82 -9.21 1.54
N ASP A 39 -15.81 -9.56 2.36
CA ASP A 39 -16.19 -8.73 3.50
C ASP A 39 -15.03 -8.59 4.51
N ILE A 40 -15.01 -7.46 5.22
CA ILE A 40 -14.00 -7.17 6.23
C ILE A 40 -14.60 -7.36 7.61
N LEU A 41 -13.91 -8.17 8.41
CA LEU A 41 -14.24 -8.42 9.80
C LEU A 41 -13.21 -7.74 10.69
N GLU A 42 -13.71 -6.99 11.65
CA GLU A 42 -12.97 -6.45 12.76
C GLU A 42 -13.04 -7.40 13.95
N ILE A 43 -11.88 -7.67 14.55
CA ILE A 43 -11.69 -8.64 15.62
C ILE A 43 -10.87 -7.98 16.72
N HIS A 44 -11.37 -8.01 17.95
CA HIS A 44 -10.64 -7.50 19.11
C HIS A 44 -11.09 -8.21 20.39
N HIS A 45 -10.28 -8.12 21.45
CA HIS A 45 -10.73 -8.49 22.80
C HIS A 45 -11.67 -7.42 23.36
N SER A 46 -12.64 -7.84 24.17
CA SER A 46 -13.52 -6.92 24.91
C SER A 46 -12.75 -6.04 25.90
N ASP A 47 -11.59 -6.53 26.35
CA ASP A 47 -10.86 -5.97 27.49
C ASP A 47 -9.67 -5.10 27.05
N SER A 48 -9.33 -5.05 25.74
CA SER A 48 -8.16 -4.30 25.26
C SER A 48 -8.31 -3.72 23.85
N ASP A 49 -8.09 -2.41 23.76
CA ASP A 49 -8.14 -1.64 22.51
C ASP A 49 -6.94 -1.91 21.57
N ASN A 50 -5.82 -2.38 22.14
CA ASN A 50 -4.58 -2.65 21.38
C ASN A 50 -4.61 -3.96 20.57
N SER A 51 -5.72 -4.70 20.59
CA SER A 51 -5.87 -6.00 19.92
C SER A 51 -6.68 -5.94 18.61
N ARG A 52 -6.98 -4.72 18.13
CA ARG A 52 -7.85 -4.49 16.97
C ARG A 52 -7.20 -4.97 15.67
N LEU A 53 -7.78 -6.01 15.09
CA LEU A 53 -7.36 -6.66 13.86
C LEU A 53 -8.46 -6.57 12.80
N LEU A 54 -8.10 -6.22 11.56
CA LEU A 54 -8.99 -6.28 10.40
C LEU A 54 -8.53 -7.44 9.51
N LEU A 55 -9.42 -8.37 9.20
CA LEU A 55 -9.17 -9.46 8.26
C LEU A 55 -10.26 -9.52 7.20
N GLN A 56 -9.86 -9.86 5.99
CA GLN A 56 -10.76 -10.09 4.88
C GLN A 56 -11.18 -11.57 4.83
N VAL A 57 -12.46 -11.81 4.58
CA VAL A 57 -12.98 -13.18 4.42
C VAL A 57 -12.61 -13.70 3.04
N THR A 58 -11.68 -14.64 2.99
CA THR A 58 -11.14 -15.19 1.74
C THR A 58 -11.65 -16.59 1.44
N THR A 59 -12.10 -17.33 2.46
CA THR A 59 -12.75 -18.63 2.32
C THR A 59 -14.04 -18.69 3.15
N VAL A 60 -15.12 -19.16 2.51
CA VAL A 60 -16.43 -19.38 3.16
C VAL A 60 -16.82 -20.87 3.12
N THR A 61 -16.00 -21.70 2.47
CA THR A 61 -16.32 -23.11 2.19
C THR A 61 -15.83 -24.07 3.27
N GLY A 62 -16.78 -24.63 4.04
CA GLY A 62 -16.90 -26.06 4.40
C GLY A 62 -15.94 -26.71 5.41
N GLU A 63 -14.69 -26.29 5.51
CA GLU A 63 -13.68 -27.02 6.31
C GLU A 63 -13.78 -26.70 7.81
N PHE A 64 -14.19 -25.48 8.16
CA PHE A 64 -14.34 -25.05 9.55
C PHE A 64 -15.79 -25.14 10.03
N GLN A 65 -16.15 -26.27 10.65
CA GLN A 65 -17.52 -26.55 11.12
C GLN A 65 -17.72 -26.34 12.63
N GLN A 66 -16.70 -25.89 13.34
CA GLN A 66 -16.82 -25.63 14.78
C GLN A 66 -17.81 -24.47 15.00
N LYS A 67 -18.77 -24.67 15.89
CA LYS A 67 -19.75 -23.65 16.27
C LYS A 67 -19.12 -22.71 17.31
N ASP A 68 -19.59 -21.47 17.33
CA ASP A 68 -19.22 -20.43 18.31
C ASP A 68 -17.72 -20.12 18.41
N THR A 69 -17.01 -20.39 17.32
CA THR A 69 -15.55 -20.26 17.24
C THR A 69 -15.17 -19.59 15.92
N ILE A 70 -14.05 -18.88 15.94
CA ILE A 70 -13.36 -18.40 14.74
C ILE A 70 -11.91 -18.90 14.81
N SER A 71 -11.30 -19.19 13.66
CA SER A 71 -9.89 -19.55 13.61
C SER A 71 -9.09 -18.47 12.91
N ILE A 72 -8.00 -18.02 13.52
CA ILE A 72 -7.05 -17.07 12.93
C ILE A 72 -5.69 -17.74 12.82
N GLU A 73 -4.91 -17.37 11.81
CA GLU A 73 -3.54 -17.88 11.66
C GLU A 73 -2.66 -17.43 12.86
N HIS A 74 -1.78 -18.33 13.31
CA HIS A 74 -0.98 -18.16 14.52
C HIS A 74 -0.07 -16.94 14.53
N SER A 75 0.65 -16.68 13.44
CA SER A 75 1.53 -15.52 13.35
C SER A 75 0.72 -14.22 13.42
N ILE A 76 -0.43 -14.15 12.74
CA ILE A 76 -1.33 -12.98 12.78
C ILE A 76 -1.86 -12.76 14.19
N ALA A 77 -2.42 -13.79 14.83
CA ALA A 77 -2.94 -13.67 16.19
C ALA A 77 -1.87 -13.20 17.18
N SER A 78 -0.64 -13.71 17.02
CA SER A 78 0.51 -13.32 17.86
C SER A 78 0.90 -11.85 17.65
N SER A 79 0.95 -11.36 16.41
CA SER A 79 1.30 -9.97 16.11
C SER A 79 0.31 -8.94 16.66
N PHE A 80 -0.97 -9.32 16.74
CA PHE A 80 -2.04 -8.46 17.26
C PHE A 80 -2.37 -8.74 18.74
N HIS A 81 -1.51 -9.50 19.45
CA HIS A 81 -1.66 -9.83 20.86
C HIS A 81 -3.01 -10.52 21.20
N LEU A 82 -3.58 -11.24 20.23
CA LEU A 82 -4.81 -12.01 20.40
C LEU A 82 -4.50 -13.35 21.07
N LYS A 83 -5.03 -13.55 22.27
CA LYS A 83 -4.77 -14.75 23.07
C LYS A 83 -5.68 -15.90 22.64
N PRO A 84 -5.14 -17.09 22.31
CA PRO A 84 -5.96 -18.24 21.95
C PRO A 84 -6.85 -18.66 23.11
N TYR A 85 -8.03 -19.22 22.78
CA TYR A 85 -9.10 -19.65 23.70
C TYR A 85 -9.82 -18.54 24.46
N ASN A 86 -9.41 -17.29 24.33
CA ASN A 86 -10.16 -16.15 24.85
C ASN A 86 -11.35 -15.79 23.96
N ASN A 87 -12.31 -15.09 24.54
CA ASN A 87 -13.41 -14.50 23.78
C ASN A 87 -12.92 -13.28 23.00
N VAL A 88 -13.37 -13.18 21.77
CA VAL A 88 -13.15 -12.04 20.87
C VAL A 88 -14.48 -11.54 20.36
N VAL A 89 -14.58 -10.23 20.20
CA VAL A 89 -15.70 -9.55 19.56
C VAL A 89 -15.40 -9.50 18.07
N VAL A 90 -16.36 -9.93 17.26
CA VAL A 90 -16.28 -9.94 15.81
C VAL A 90 -17.37 -9.05 15.25
N LYS A 91 -16.99 -8.10 14.40
CA LYS A 91 -17.88 -7.10 13.80
C LYS A 91 -17.61 -6.98 12.30
N LYS A 92 -18.66 -6.95 11.50
CA LYS A 92 -18.55 -6.61 10.07
C LYS A 92 -18.41 -5.09 9.90
N VAL A 93 -17.42 -4.66 9.11
CA VAL A 93 -17.10 -3.24 8.89
C VAL A 93 -17.22 -2.88 7.42
N ASP A 94 -17.69 -1.66 7.13
CA ASP A 94 -17.73 -1.13 5.77
C ASP A 94 -16.30 -0.81 5.28
N PRO A 95 -15.85 -1.37 4.14
CA PRO A 95 -14.53 -1.10 3.58
C PRO A 95 -14.19 0.38 3.42
N LYS A 96 -15.19 1.23 3.15
CA LYS A 96 -14.98 2.69 2.99
C LYS A 96 -14.53 3.37 4.29
N ALA A 97 -14.93 2.86 5.45
CA ALA A 97 -14.58 3.42 6.74
C ALA A 97 -13.12 3.12 7.15
N VAL A 98 -12.53 2.08 6.57
CA VAL A 98 -11.19 1.56 6.90
C VAL A 98 -10.23 1.63 5.72
N ALA A 99 -10.54 2.44 4.71
CA ALA A 99 -9.68 2.64 3.55
C ALA A 99 -8.42 3.44 3.90
N LEU A 100 -7.26 2.85 3.60
CA LEU A 100 -5.92 3.42 3.69
C LEU A 100 -5.67 4.44 2.61
N ASP A 101 -4.88 5.45 2.99
CA ASP A 101 -4.42 6.48 2.08
C ASP A 101 -3.09 6.09 1.41
N LEU A 102 -2.26 5.31 2.12
CA LEU A 102 -0.93 4.90 1.66
C LEU A 102 -0.54 3.54 2.26
N VAL A 103 0.02 2.66 1.41
CA VAL A 103 0.67 1.41 1.83
C VAL A 103 2.09 1.38 1.29
N GLU A 104 3.05 1.14 2.18
CA GLU A 104 4.46 0.97 1.85
C GLU A 104 4.84 -0.51 1.91
N LEU A 105 5.17 -1.05 0.73
CA LEU A 105 5.65 -2.43 0.56
C LEU A 105 7.18 -2.41 0.45
N LEU A 106 7.86 -3.29 1.18
CA LEU A 106 9.30 -3.52 1.04
C LEU A 106 9.55 -4.76 0.20
N PHE A 107 10.37 -4.59 -0.82
CA PHE A 107 10.87 -5.64 -1.68
C PHE A 107 12.37 -5.80 -1.43
N LYS A 108 12.84 -7.04 -1.22
CA LYS A 108 14.24 -7.31 -0.91
C LYS A 108 14.82 -8.36 -1.86
N ASP A 109 15.99 -8.05 -2.44
CA ASP A 109 16.80 -8.96 -3.27
C ASP A 109 16.05 -9.57 -4.48
N GLN A 110 15.08 -8.85 -5.05
CA GLN A 110 14.28 -9.30 -6.18
C GLN A 110 14.06 -8.15 -7.19
N TYR A 111 14.14 -8.47 -8.48
CA TYR A 111 13.87 -7.54 -9.58
C TYR A 111 12.44 -7.71 -10.07
N PHE A 112 11.72 -6.60 -10.25
CA PHE A 112 10.35 -6.58 -10.77
C PHE A 112 10.21 -5.62 -11.94
N SER A 113 9.51 -6.05 -12.98
CA SER A 113 9.16 -5.20 -14.10
C SER A 113 7.93 -4.35 -13.78
N ARG A 114 7.67 -3.31 -14.60
CA ARG A 114 6.43 -2.52 -14.51
C ARG A 114 5.16 -3.38 -14.65
N SER A 115 5.23 -4.45 -15.45
CA SER A 115 4.12 -5.40 -15.63
C SER A 115 3.84 -6.20 -14.36
N ASP A 116 4.89 -6.54 -13.60
CA ASP A 116 4.76 -7.26 -12.32
C ASP A 116 4.16 -6.37 -11.25
N PHE A 117 4.61 -5.11 -11.16
CA PHE A 117 3.99 -4.11 -10.28
C PHE A 117 2.54 -3.83 -10.63
N TRP A 118 2.19 -3.82 -11.92
CA TRP A 118 0.79 -3.64 -12.34
C TRP A 118 -0.07 -4.82 -11.89
N ARG A 119 0.39 -6.06 -12.08
CA ARG A 119 -0.30 -7.28 -11.61
C ARG A 119 -0.39 -7.32 -10.08
N LEU A 120 0.67 -6.90 -9.39
CA LEU A 120 0.68 -6.80 -7.94
C LEU A 120 -0.35 -5.76 -7.47
N ARG A 121 -0.35 -4.55 -8.03
CA ARG A 121 -1.35 -3.51 -7.75
C ARG A 121 -2.77 -4.03 -7.97
N ASP A 122 -3.02 -4.69 -9.09
CA ASP A 122 -4.33 -5.25 -9.41
C ASP A 122 -4.75 -6.32 -8.39
N SER A 123 -3.81 -7.20 -8.00
CA SER A 123 -4.05 -8.23 -6.97
C SER A 123 -4.29 -7.68 -5.57
N LEU A 124 -3.69 -6.53 -5.23
CA LEU A 124 -3.85 -5.82 -3.95
C LEU A 124 -5.03 -4.85 -3.93
N SER A 125 -5.64 -4.61 -5.09
CA SER A 125 -6.79 -3.73 -5.17
C SER A 125 -7.99 -4.39 -4.50
N ASN A 126 -8.61 -3.68 -3.56
CA ASN A 126 -9.71 -4.19 -2.73
C ASN A 126 -9.32 -5.39 -1.84
N THR A 127 -8.06 -5.47 -1.40
CA THR A 127 -7.63 -6.42 -0.36
C THR A 127 -7.37 -5.71 0.97
N CYS A 128 -7.55 -6.43 2.08
CA CYS A 128 -7.19 -5.93 3.42
C CYS A 128 -5.70 -6.13 3.66
N ALA A 129 -5.01 -5.08 4.13
CA ALA A 129 -3.61 -5.12 4.53
C ALA A 129 -3.47 -4.91 6.04
N TYR A 130 -2.49 -5.59 6.65
CA TYR A 130 -2.18 -5.50 8.08
C TYR A 130 -0.67 -5.46 8.30
N LEU A 131 -0.24 -4.87 9.41
CA LEU A 131 1.18 -4.66 9.70
C LEU A 131 1.97 -5.98 9.70
N ASN A 132 3.13 -5.98 9.04
CA ASN A 132 4.00 -7.16 8.86
C ASN A 132 3.36 -8.31 8.04
N MET A 133 2.32 -8.03 7.26
CA MET A 133 1.83 -9.01 6.29
C MET A 133 2.98 -9.42 5.36
N LYS A 134 3.15 -10.73 5.23
CA LYS A 134 4.07 -11.33 4.25
C LYS A 134 3.22 -11.82 3.10
N LEU A 135 3.40 -11.20 1.94
CA LEU A 135 2.74 -11.62 0.72
C LEU A 135 3.73 -12.45 -0.10
N GLU A 136 3.32 -13.66 -0.44
CA GLU A 136 3.95 -14.46 -1.48
C GLU A 136 2.99 -14.45 -2.67
N ALA A 137 3.31 -13.68 -3.71
CA ALA A 137 2.48 -13.57 -4.91
C ALA A 137 3.39 -13.67 -6.13
N TYR A 138 3.10 -14.57 -7.07
CA TYR A 138 3.86 -14.70 -8.33
C TYR A 138 5.39 -14.82 -8.15
N ASP A 139 5.84 -15.67 -7.22
CA ASP A 139 7.26 -15.81 -6.80
C ASP A 139 7.90 -14.57 -6.16
N MET A 140 7.12 -13.52 -5.92
CA MET A 140 7.55 -12.31 -5.24
C MET A 140 7.43 -12.49 -3.72
N ARG A 141 8.51 -12.24 -2.96
CA ARG A 141 8.45 -12.14 -1.49
C ARG A 141 8.37 -10.68 -1.10
N ILE A 142 7.25 -10.32 -0.49
CA ILE A 142 6.94 -8.93 -0.11
C ILE A 142 6.71 -8.89 1.39
N GLN A 143 7.32 -7.91 2.06
CA GLN A 143 7.08 -7.64 3.46
C GLN A 143 6.55 -6.21 3.61
N ASP A 144 5.39 -6.05 4.24
CA ASP A 144 4.83 -4.73 4.52
C ASP A 144 5.71 -3.97 5.51
N ASN A 145 6.08 -2.74 5.19
CA ASN A 145 6.96 -1.90 6.02
C ASN A 145 6.17 -0.92 6.89
N ALA A 146 5.18 -0.25 6.30
CA ALA A 146 4.30 0.66 7.02
C ALA A 146 2.98 0.87 6.28
N ILE A 147 1.92 1.10 7.05
CA ILE A 147 0.57 1.32 6.55
C ILE A 147 0.06 2.63 7.15
N PHE A 148 -0.60 3.49 6.35
CA PHE A 148 -1.05 4.81 6.80
C PHE A 148 -2.54 5.07 6.51
N LEU A 149 -3.23 5.59 7.53
CA LEU A 149 -4.63 6.01 7.48
C LEU A 149 -4.72 7.46 7.97
N LYS A 150 -5.34 8.35 7.18
CA LYS A 150 -5.50 9.79 7.48
C LYS A 150 -4.17 10.46 7.87
N ARG A 151 -3.10 10.15 7.14
CA ARG A 151 -1.72 10.63 7.41
C ARG A 151 -1.15 10.24 8.79
N ARG A 152 -1.71 9.24 9.48
CA ARG A 152 -1.15 8.62 10.70
C ARG A 152 -0.73 7.19 10.41
N LYS A 153 0.35 6.73 11.05
CA LYS A 153 0.70 5.30 11.04
C LYS A 153 -0.48 4.51 11.60
N SER A 154 -1.01 3.60 10.79
CA SER A 154 -2.09 2.70 11.14
C SER A 154 -1.54 1.29 11.16
N THR A 155 -2.13 0.44 11.99
CA THR A 155 -1.76 -0.96 11.98
C THR A 155 -2.41 -1.69 10.79
N ASN A 156 -3.60 -1.27 10.32
CA ASN A 156 -4.40 -1.96 9.30
C ASN A 156 -5.21 -1.02 8.38
N GLY A 157 -5.65 -1.52 7.21
CA GLY A 157 -6.74 -0.95 6.38
C GLY A 157 -6.79 -1.42 4.90
N VAL A 158 -7.47 -0.69 3.99
CA VAL A 158 -7.70 -1.06 2.56
C VAL A 158 -7.08 -0.09 1.53
N ILE A 159 -6.37 -0.58 0.51
CA ILE A 159 -5.68 0.27 -0.49
C ILE A 159 -6.63 0.85 -1.56
N ASN A 160 -6.58 2.17 -1.81
CA ASN A 160 -7.30 2.87 -2.89
C ASN A 160 -6.38 3.38 -4.02
N SER A 161 -6.95 3.79 -5.17
CA SER A 161 -6.25 3.97 -6.45
C SER A 161 -5.57 5.32 -6.71
N ASP A 162 -5.73 6.33 -5.84
CA ASP A 162 -5.51 7.72 -6.22
C ASP A 162 -4.45 8.42 -5.34
N THR A 163 -3.20 8.50 -5.83
CA THR A 163 -2.18 9.40 -5.26
C THR A 163 -1.27 9.95 -6.37
N ARG A 164 -1.02 11.26 -6.36
CA ARG A 164 -0.14 11.97 -7.32
C ARG A 164 0.66 13.08 -6.61
N MET A 165 1.84 13.43 -7.13
CA MET A 165 2.71 14.52 -6.65
C MET A 165 2.94 15.59 -7.73
N SER A 166 3.13 16.85 -7.30
CA SER A 166 3.10 18.10 -8.08
C SER A 166 4.48 18.78 -8.22
N SER A 167 4.51 19.91 -8.95
CA SER A 167 5.61 20.47 -9.77
C SER A 167 6.37 21.69 -9.22
N GLU A 168 6.52 21.85 -7.90
CA GLU A 168 7.16 23.03 -7.28
C GLU A 168 8.60 22.71 -6.82
N MET A 169 9.58 22.90 -7.72
CA MET A 169 11.02 22.71 -7.40
C MET A 169 11.87 23.98 -7.51
N TRP A 170 11.31 25.08 -8.03
CA TRP A 170 12.04 26.32 -8.30
C TRP A 170 11.63 27.50 -7.42
N ASP A 171 10.68 27.31 -6.52
CA ASP A 171 10.26 28.34 -5.58
C ASP A 171 11.20 28.41 -4.37
N PHE A 172 11.25 29.59 -3.77
CA PHE A 172 11.85 29.76 -2.45
C PHE A 172 10.86 29.30 -1.40
N ASP A 173 11.36 28.58 -0.42
CA ASP A 173 10.58 28.20 0.74
C ASP A 173 10.43 29.38 1.73
N LEU A 174 9.64 29.18 2.79
CA LEU A 174 9.39 30.19 3.83
C LEU A 174 10.64 30.67 4.58
N TYR A 175 11.75 29.96 4.47
CA TYR A 175 13.02 30.23 5.14
C TYR A 175 14.09 30.81 4.19
N GLY A 176 13.77 30.93 2.90
CA GLY A 176 14.64 31.52 1.89
C GLY A 176 15.56 30.53 1.19
N ASP A 177 15.37 29.22 1.39
CA ASP A 177 16.11 28.18 0.67
C ASP A 177 15.40 27.84 -0.64
N LEU A 178 16.15 27.52 -1.70
CA LEU A 178 15.56 26.98 -2.93
C LEU A 178 15.12 25.52 -2.70
N TYR A 179 13.95 25.13 -3.20
CA TYR A 179 13.50 23.73 -3.10
C TYR A 179 14.48 22.72 -3.71
N ILE A 180 15.27 23.11 -4.73
CA ILE A 180 16.34 22.26 -5.29
C ILE A 180 17.48 21.99 -4.30
N GLU A 181 17.87 22.98 -3.49
CA GLU A 181 18.91 22.83 -2.48
C GLU A 181 18.41 21.91 -1.36
N LYS A 182 17.15 22.05 -0.95
CA LYS A 182 16.52 21.10 -0.03
C LYS A 182 16.39 19.70 -0.60
N ALA A 183 16.13 19.57 -1.90
CA ALA A 183 16.03 18.26 -2.54
C ALA A 183 17.40 17.57 -2.64
N VAL A 184 18.45 18.29 -3.04
CA VAL A 184 19.78 17.71 -3.26
C VAL A 184 20.56 17.57 -1.96
N ASP A 185 20.70 18.65 -1.17
CA ASP A 185 21.54 18.64 0.02
C ASP A 185 20.82 18.13 1.26
N GLY A 186 19.49 18.25 1.30
CA GLY A 186 18.67 17.69 2.37
C GLY A 186 18.18 16.28 2.04
N PHE A 187 17.20 16.18 1.15
CA PHE A 187 16.46 14.95 0.91
C PHE A 187 17.33 13.81 0.38
N LEU A 188 18.14 14.03 -0.66
CA LEU A 188 18.98 12.95 -1.20
C LEU A 188 20.05 12.50 -0.19
N THR A 189 20.65 13.43 0.56
CA THR A 189 21.61 13.11 1.62
C THR A 189 21.00 12.22 2.71
N ASP A 190 19.82 12.60 3.21
CA ASP A 190 19.08 11.83 4.21
C ASP A 190 18.59 10.48 3.65
N LEU A 191 18.16 10.45 2.39
CA LEU A 191 17.74 9.25 1.69
C LEU A 191 18.89 8.24 1.58
N PHE A 192 20.07 8.68 1.15
CA PHE A 192 21.25 7.82 1.04
C PHE A 192 21.76 7.35 2.40
N ALA A 193 21.68 8.20 3.43
CA ALA A 193 21.99 7.79 4.80
C ALA A 193 21.06 6.68 5.30
N LYS A 194 19.75 6.81 5.04
CA LYS A 194 18.76 5.77 5.38
C LYS A 194 18.94 4.50 4.58
N TRP A 195 19.22 4.59 3.28
CA TRP A 195 19.52 3.40 2.47
C TRP A 195 20.74 2.65 2.99
N LYS A 196 21.77 3.38 3.43
CA LYS A 196 22.96 2.80 4.06
C LYS A 196 22.63 2.14 5.39
N GLU A 197 21.80 2.76 6.23
CA GLU A 197 21.35 2.19 7.51
C GLU A 197 20.50 0.93 7.31
N GLN A 198 19.64 0.92 6.30
CA GLN A 198 18.74 -0.19 5.99
C GLN A 198 19.36 -1.26 5.08
N ASN A 199 20.64 -1.10 4.71
CA ASN A 199 21.39 -2.02 3.86
C ASN A 199 20.67 -2.31 2.53
N CYS A 200 20.11 -1.27 1.91
CA CYS A 200 19.42 -1.37 0.63
C CYS A 200 20.42 -1.28 -0.54
N LEU A 201 20.15 -2.03 -1.61
CA LEU A 201 20.90 -1.98 -2.86
C LEU A 201 20.01 -1.38 -3.94
N HIS A 202 20.43 -0.25 -4.50
CA HIS A 202 19.70 0.46 -5.54
C HIS A 202 20.59 0.70 -6.75
N ASP A 203 20.05 0.45 -7.95
CA ASP A 203 20.61 0.98 -9.19
C ASP A 203 19.87 2.29 -9.50
N VAL A 204 20.60 3.40 -9.44
CA VAL A 204 20.01 4.75 -9.46
C VAL A 204 20.48 5.50 -10.68
N THR A 205 19.53 5.93 -11.50
CA THR A 205 19.76 6.90 -12.57
C THR A 205 19.05 8.18 -12.20
N ILE A 206 19.82 9.25 -11.96
CA ILE A 206 19.28 10.59 -11.76
C ILE A 206 19.27 11.27 -13.13
N VAL A 207 18.07 11.53 -13.67
CA VAL A 207 17.90 12.30 -14.90
C VAL A 207 17.41 13.69 -14.53
N LEU A 208 18.19 14.70 -14.88
CA LEU A 208 17.80 16.10 -14.75
C LEU A 208 17.10 16.49 -16.04
N PHE A 209 15.95 17.14 -15.94
CA PHE A 209 15.29 17.69 -17.11
C PHE A 209 14.85 19.13 -16.90
N SER A 210 14.87 19.90 -17.97
CA SER A 210 14.34 21.25 -18.01
C SER A 210 13.49 21.44 -19.25
N ARG A 211 12.47 22.30 -19.14
CA ARG A 211 11.63 22.71 -20.26
C ARG A 211 11.85 24.19 -20.54
N THR A 212 12.20 24.54 -21.76
CA THR A 212 12.32 25.92 -22.21
C THR A 212 11.14 26.27 -23.09
N PHE A 213 10.39 27.30 -22.70
CA PHE A 213 9.29 27.83 -23.51
C PHE A 213 9.80 28.97 -24.39
N TYR A 214 9.30 29.02 -25.61
CA TYR A 214 9.61 30.07 -26.57
C TYR A 214 8.38 30.92 -26.86
N GLU A 215 8.57 32.24 -26.85
CA GLU A 215 7.55 33.19 -27.28
C GLU A 215 7.59 33.30 -28.81
N ALA A 216 6.66 32.64 -29.49
CA ALA A 216 6.45 32.74 -30.93
C ALA A 216 4.99 32.47 -31.27
N GLN A 217 4.50 33.07 -32.35
CA GLN A 217 3.13 32.85 -32.85
C GLN A 217 3.10 31.76 -33.93
N TYR A 218 4.19 31.64 -34.70
CA TYR A 218 4.30 30.72 -35.83
C TYR A 218 5.61 29.93 -35.79
N ILE A 219 5.58 28.68 -36.27
CA ILE A 219 6.77 27.80 -36.30
C ILE A 219 7.85 28.32 -37.26
N GLU A 220 7.45 29.14 -38.24
CA GLU A 220 8.32 29.76 -39.22
C GLU A 220 9.28 30.78 -38.62
N GLU A 221 8.97 31.31 -37.43
CA GLU A 221 9.83 32.23 -36.68
C GLU A 221 11.10 31.55 -36.16
N PHE A 222 11.09 30.22 -36.04
CA PHE A 222 12.26 29.44 -35.61
C PHE A 222 13.16 29.06 -36.78
N PRO A 223 14.49 28.99 -36.58
CA PRO A 223 15.42 28.44 -37.55
C PRO A 223 15.05 27.02 -37.96
N VAL A 224 15.23 26.66 -39.25
CA VAL A 224 14.81 25.37 -39.82
C VAL A 224 15.35 24.17 -39.03
N PHE A 225 16.60 24.25 -38.56
CA PHE A 225 17.24 23.17 -37.80
C PHE A 225 16.65 22.96 -36.40
N MET A 226 15.91 23.93 -35.85
CA MET A 226 15.30 23.87 -34.52
C MET A 226 13.86 23.34 -34.58
N ARG A 227 13.19 23.48 -35.73
CA ARG A 227 11.77 23.12 -35.89
C ARG A 227 11.48 21.66 -35.62
N ASP A 228 12.43 20.76 -35.91
CA ASP A 228 12.28 19.32 -35.69
C ASP A 228 12.27 18.93 -34.20
N CYS A 229 12.84 19.76 -33.33
CA CYS A 229 12.95 19.52 -31.88
C CYS A 229 11.85 20.20 -31.06
N LEU A 230 11.11 21.14 -31.67
CA LEU A 230 10.09 21.94 -30.98
C LEU A 230 8.76 21.19 -30.83
N GLN A 231 8.19 21.26 -29.64
CA GLN A 231 6.87 20.72 -29.31
C GLN A 231 5.90 21.84 -28.98
N VAL A 232 4.59 21.55 -29.07
CA VAL A 232 3.53 22.52 -28.77
C VAL A 232 2.70 21.99 -27.61
N ASP A 233 2.51 22.80 -26.57
CA ASP A 233 1.70 22.42 -25.42
C ASP A 233 0.18 22.56 -25.70
N TYR A 234 -0.64 22.16 -24.72
CA TYR A 234 -2.11 22.25 -24.84
C TYR A 234 -2.64 23.69 -24.89
N MET A 235 -1.81 24.70 -24.58
CA MET A 235 -2.12 26.13 -24.68
C MET A 235 -1.57 26.76 -25.97
N GLY A 236 -0.96 25.96 -26.86
CA GLY A 236 -0.39 26.45 -28.12
C GLY A 236 0.99 27.09 -28.00
N ARG A 237 1.71 26.91 -26.89
CA ARG A 237 3.05 27.46 -26.68
C ARG A 237 4.12 26.49 -27.16
N PHE A 238 5.12 27.01 -27.86
CA PHE A 238 6.28 26.23 -28.29
C PHE A 238 7.24 25.98 -27.13
N TYR A 239 7.74 24.75 -27.01
CA TYR A 239 8.73 24.38 -25.99
C TYR A 239 9.71 23.30 -26.48
N GLU A 240 10.85 23.21 -25.80
CA GLU A 240 11.83 22.15 -25.95
C GLU A 240 12.16 21.56 -24.57
N ASP A 241 12.24 20.22 -24.50
CA ASP A 241 12.63 19.50 -23.29
C ASP A 241 14.08 19.02 -23.39
N PHE A 242 14.90 19.39 -22.41
CA PHE A 242 16.28 18.95 -22.28
C PHE A 242 16.38 17.90 -21.19
N TYR A 243 17.05 16.79 -21.47
CA TYR A 243 17.31 15.71 -20.52
C TYR A 243 18.82 15.50 -20.40
N ARG A 244 19.32 15.30 -19.17
CA ARG A 244 20.73 15.05 -18.87
C ARG A 244 20.92 14.02 -17.77
#